data_AF-A0A164MTH0-F1
#
_entry.id   AF-A0A164MTH0-F1
#
_cell.length_a   1.000
_cell.length_b   1.000
_cell.length_c   1.000
_cell.angle_alpha   90.00
_cell.angle_beta   90.00
_cell.angle_gamma   90.00
#
_symmetry.space_group_name_H-M   'P 1'
#
loop_
_entity.id
_entity.type
_entity.pdbx_description
1 polymer ?
#
loop_
_entity_poly.entity_id
_entity_poly.type
_entity_poly.pdbx_seq_one_letter_code
_entity_poly.pdbx_strand_id
1 'polypeptide(L)' 'VIIEVARHFQGFHKLLGAHKWSDFLRKPHAAEKEKVSKIYYSTFASGRAVEKAGWKRKNVEESWFTKWSPKNAFVYALSS' A
#
# COMPACT_ATOMS: atom_id res chain seq x y z
N VAL A 1 -5.73 -6.88 3.75
CA VAL A 1 -4.45 -6.65 4.49
C VAL A 1 -4.62 -5.42 5.35
N ILE A 2 -4.02 -5.39 6.54
CA ILE A 2 -3.94 -4.19 7.38
C ILE A 2 -2.50 -3.71 7.34
N ILE A 3 -2.31 -2.40 7.11
CA ILE A 3 -0.99 -1.78 7.05
C ILE A 3 -0.93 -0.76 8.19
N GLU A 4 0.02 -0.93 9.10
CA GLU A 4 0.34 0.07 10.10
C GLU A 4 1.33 1.08 9.52
N VAL A 5 1.02 2.37 9.63
CA VAL A 5 1.88 3.46 9.16
C VAL A 5 2.38 4.23 10.37
N ALA A 6 3.65 4.66 10.32
CA ALA A 6 4.24 5.42 11.42
C ALA A 6 3.48 6.73 11.66
N ARG A 7 3.22 7.07 12.93
CA ARG A 7 2.40 8.23 13.32
C ARG A 7 2.92 9.57 12.81
N HIS A 8 4.23 9.68 12.59
CA HIS A 8 4.87 10.91 12.09
C HIS A 8 4.74 11.09 10.57
N PHE A 9 4.27 10.07 9.84
CA PHE A 9 4.08 10.16 8.39
C PHE A 9 2.86 11.03 8.05
N GLN A 10 3.10 12.19 7.44
CA GLN A 10 2.06 13.17 7.13
C GLN A 10 1.24 12.83 5.87
N GLY A 11 1.71 11.90 5.04
CA GLY A 11 1.11 11.57 3.74
C GLY A 11 -0.08 10.59 3.80
N PHE A 12 -0.54 10.18 4.98
CA PHE A 12 -1.52 9.08 5.11
C PHE A 12 -2.84 9.38 4.40
N HIS A 13 -3.27 10.65 4.35
CA HIS A 13 -4.50 11.07 3.69
C HIS A 13 -4.50 10.75 2.19
N LYS A 14 -3.33 10.80 1.54
CA LYS A 14 -3.18 10.46 0.11
C LYS A 14 -3.33 8.97 -0.17
N LEU A 15 -3.23 8.13 0.86
CA LEU A 15 -3.40 6.68 0.71
C LEU A 15 -4.88 6.29 0.63
N LEU A 16 -5.78 7.06 1.22
CA LEU A 16 -7.20 6.68 1.31
C LEU A 16 -7.89 6.77 -0.05
N GLY A 17 -8.94 5.96 -0.21
CA GLY A 17 -9.78 5.96 -1.42
C GLY A 17 -9.38 4.90 -2.43
N ALA A 18 -9.82 5.08 -3.67
CA ALA A 18 -9.67 4.13 -4.76
C ALA A 18 -8.44 4.45 -5.62
N HIS A 19 -7.67 3.41 -5.94
CA HIS A 19 -6.46 3.47 -6.75
C HIS A 19 -6.59 2.49 -7.90
N LYS A 20 -6.76 2.98 -9.13
CA LYS A 20 -6.81 2.11 -10.30
C LYS A 20 -5.41 1.62 -10.62
N TRP A 21 -5.31 0.33 -10.92
CA TRP A 21 -4.02 -0.29 -11.22
C TRP A 21 -3.41 0.29 -12.51
N SER A 22 -4.24 0.73 -13.44
CA SER A 22 -3.84 1.46 -14.64
C SER A 22 -3.04 2.74 -14.38
N ASP A 23 -3.25 3.38 -13.22
CA ASP A 23 -2.70 4.71 -12.95
C ASP A 23 -1.24 4.63 -12.49
N PHE A 24 -0.81 3.49 -11.96
CA PHE A 24 0.53 3.33 -11.39
C PHE A 24 1.31 2.14 -11.94
N LEU A 25 0.67 1.12 -12.52
CA LEU A 25 1.40 0.03 -13.18
C LEU A 25 1.91 0.47 -14.56
N ARG A 26 3.17 0.20 -14.88
CA ARG A 26 3.80 0.66 -16.13
C ARG A 26 3.25 0.00 -17.40
N LYS A 27 2.86 -1.28 -17.31
CA LYS A 27 2.32 -2.09 -18.42
C LYS A 27 1.30 -3.10 -17.88
N PRO A 28 0.17 -2.65 -17.32
CA PRO A 28 -0.84 -3.55 -16.79
C PRO A 28 -1.38 -4.44 -17.90
N HIS A 29 -1.57 -5.73 -17.60
CA HIS A 29 -2.30 -6.63 -18.48
C HIS A 29 -3.74 -6.12 -18.69
N ALA A 30 -4.41 -6.53 -19.77
CA ALA A 30 -5.78 -6.07 -20.06
C ALA A 30 -6.74 -6.29 -18.88
N ALA A 31 -6.64 -7.44 -18.21
CA ALA A 31 -7.44 -7.77 -17.03
C ALA A 31 -7.08 -6.94 -15.77
N GLU A 32 -5.93 -6.27 -15.75
CA GLU A 32 -5.47 -5.45 -14.63
C GLU A 32 -5.87 -3.99 -14.78
N LYS A 33 -6.10 -3.50 -15.99
CA LYS A 33 -6.46 -2.10 -16.24
C LYS A 33 -7.72 -1.67 -15.49
N GLU A 34 -8.70 -2.57 -15.40
CA GLU A 34 -9.97 -2.32 -14.70
C GLU A 34 -9.89 -2.64 -13.20
N LYS A 35 -8.76 -3.17 -12.70
CA LYS A 35 -8.62 -3.48 -11.27
C LYS A 35 -8.40 -2.22 -10.46
N VAL A 36 -9.02 -2.22 -9.28
CA VAL A 36 -8.96 -1.13 -8.33
C VAL A 36 -8.65 -1.68 -6.96
N SER A 37 -7.66 -1.10 -6.29
CA SER A 37 -7.43 -1.31 -4.86
C SER A 37 -8.01 -0.13 -4.10
N LYS A 38 -8.68 -0.40 -2.97
CA LYS A 38 -9.27 0.65 -2.14
C LYS A 38 -8.70 0.58 -0.74
N ILE A 39 -8.35 1.73 -0.17
CA ILE A 39 -7.77 1.84 1.16
C ILE A 39 -8.74 2.63 2.04
N TYR A 40 -9.01 2.08 3.22
CA TYR A 40 -9.91 2.62 4.22
C TYR A 40 -9.23 2.63 5.58
N TYR A 41 -9.78 3.41 6.50
CA TYR A 41 -9.40 3.30 7.90
C TYR A 41 -9.74 1.91 8.44
N SER A 42 -8.84 1.38 9.27
CA SER A 42 -9.11 0.20 10.06
C SER A 42 -10.18 0.51 11.12
N THR A 43 -11.07 -0.43 11.39
CA THR A 43 -12.00 -0.36 12.52
C THR A 43 -11.34 -0.77 13.84
N PHE A 44 -10.15 -1.38 13.80
CA PHE A 44 -9.38 -1.73 14.99
C PHE A 44 -8.60 -0.52 15.50
N ALA A 45 -8.73 -0.23 16.80
CA ALA A 45 -8.08 0.92 17.44
C ALA A 45 -6.57 0.73 17.73
N SER A 46 -6.06 -0.51 17.67
CA SER A 46 -4.65 -0.80 17.92
C SER A 46 -4.18 -2.09 17.26
N GLY A 47 -2.87 -2.21 17.04
CA GLY A 47 -2.25 -3.46 16.59
C GLY A 47 -2.54 -4.65 17.50
N ARG A 48 -2.65 -4.43 18.82
CA ARG A 48 -3.00 -5.49 19.77
C ARG A 48 -4.42 -6.02 19.55
N ALA A 49 -5.37 -5.17 19.17
CA ALA A 49 -6.73 -5.60 18.84
C ALA A 49 -6.75 -6.44 17.54
N VAL A 50 -5.91 -6.06 16.57
CA VAL A 50 -5.71 -6.81 15.31
C VAL A 50 -5.15 -8.21 15.59
N GLU A 51 -4.11 -8.32 16.43
CA GLU A 51 -3.55 -9.61 16.84
C GLU A 51 -4.56 -10.50 17.57
N LYS A 52 -5.34 -9.93 18.52
CA LYS A 52 -6.39 -10.66 19.23
C LYS A 52 -7.47 -11.21 18.30
N ALA A 53 -7.75 -10.51 17.20
CA ALA A 53 -8.66 -10.97 16.15
C ALA A 53 -8.05 -12.05 15.24
N GLY A 54 -6.86 -12.56 15.54
CA GLY A 54 -6.22 -13.69 14.84
C GLY A 54 -5.31 -13.28 13.67
N TRP A 55 -5.07 -11.99 13.47
CA TRP A 55 -4.19 -11.53 12.39
C TRP A 55 -2.71 -11.74 12.73
N LYS A 56 -1.95 -12.28 11.78
CA LYS A 56 -0.50 -12.42 11.91
C LYS A 56 0.21 -11.14 11.50
N ARG A 57 0.97 -10.55 12.42
CA ARG A 57 1.85 -9.40 12.17
C ARG A 57 3.14 -9.86 11.48
N LYS A 58 3.56 -9.12 10.45
CA LYS A 58 4.89 -9.24 9.85
C LYS A 58 5.46 -7.82 9.71
N ASN A 59 6.58 -7.55 10.37
CA ASN A 59 7.25 -6.26 10.21
C ASN A 59 7.82 -6.19 8.80
N VAL A 60 7.65 -5.04 8.15
CA VAL A 60 8.23 -4.76 6.85
C VAL A 60 9.63 -4.21 7.10
N GLU A 61 10.65 -4.98 6.73
CA GLU A 61 12.05 -4.62 6.95
C GLU A 61 12.59 -3.81 5.77
N GLU A 62 13.37 -2.77 6.05
CA GLU A 62 14.01 -1.94 5.00
C GLU A 62 14.89 -2.78 4.06
N SER A 63 15.55 -3.80 4.60
CA SER A 63 16.41 -4.71 3.85
C SER A 63 15.68 -5.44 2.71
N TRP A 64 14.36 -5.60 2.79
CA TRP A 64 13.55 -6.20 1.72
C TRP A 64 13.49 -5.32 0.46
N PHE A 65 13.83 -4.04 0.59
CA PHE A 65 13.80 -3.06 -0.48
C PHE A 65 15.18 -2.71 -1.03
N THR A 66 16.19 -3.56 -0.80
CA THR A 66 17.51 -3.43 -1.43
C THR A 66 17.34 -3.45 -2.96
N LYS A 67 17.41 -2.27 -3.59
CA LYS A 67 17.15 -1.95 -5.03
C LYS A 67 15.72 -1.53 -5.41
N TRP A 68 14.82 -1.34 -4.47
CA TRP A 68 13.51 -0.80 -4.79
C TRP A 68 13.57 0.73 -4.93
N SER A 69 12.89 1.25 -5.95
CA SER A 69 12.70 2.67 -6.20
C SER A 69 11.29 2.87 -6.73
N PRO A 70 10.60 3.99 -6.45
CA PRO A 70 9.34 4.32 -7.13
C PRO A 70 9.52 4.41 -8.65
N LYS A 71 10.76 4.65 -9.13
CA LYS A 71 11.16 4.51 -10.54
C LYS A 71 11.67 3.10 -10.80
N ASN A 72 10.77 2.11 -10.89
CA ASN A 72 11.16 0.73 -11.19
C ASN A 72 10.43 0.20 -12.44
N ALA A 73 10.71 -1.05 -12.83
CA ALA A 73 10.13 -1.67 -14.02
C ALA A 73 8.60 -1.82 -13.95
N PHE A 74 8.03 -1.83 -12.74
CA PHE A 74 6.64 -2.15 -12.46
C PHE A 74 5.78 -0.93 -12.16
N VAL A 75 6.34 0.12 -11.56
CA VAL A 75 5.60 1.29 -11.05
C VAL A 75 6.11 2.58 -11.71
N TYR A 76 5.21 3.47 -12.11
CA TYR A 76 5.56 4.80 -12.58
C TYR A 76 6.14 5.66 -11.44
N ALA A 77 7.09 6.56 -11.76
CA ALA A 77 7.22 7.78 -10.98
C ALA A 77 6.09 8.72 -11.40
N LEU A 78 5.27 9.16 -10.44
CA LEU A 78 4.41 10.31 -10.62
C LEU A 78 5.26 11.46 -11.20
N SER A 79 4.97 11.85 -12.44
CA SER A 79 5.53 13.04 -13.08
C SER A 79 4.38 13.98 -13.40
N SER A 80 4.04 14.85 -12.46
CA SER A 80 3.88 16.32 -12.61
C SER A 80 3.57 16.91 -11.25
#